data_AF-A0A3D4QGG4-F1
#
_entry.id   AF-A0A3D4QGG4-F1
#
_cell.length_a   1.000
_cell.length_b   1.000
_cell.length_c   1.000
_cell.angle_alpha   90.00
_cell.angle_beta   90.00
_cell.angle_gamma   90.00
#
_symmetry.space_group_name_H-M   'P 1'
#
loop_
_entity.id
_entity.type
_entity.pdbx_description
1 polymer ?
#
loop_
_entity_poly.entity_id
_entity_poly.type
_entity_poly.pdbx_seq_one_letter_code
_entity_poly.pdbx_strand_id
1 'polypeptide(L)' 'TPVMEGKAVLFKRFADIDGIDLELNTEDVDEFVNCVRHLGKAFGGINLEDIKAPECFIIE' A
#
# COMPACT_ATOMS: atom_id res chain seq x y z
N THR A 1 -9.54 6.55 1.39
CA THR A 1 -9.58 7.07 2.79
C THR A 1 -8.76 8.33 2.83
N PRO A 2 -9.18 9.47 3.42
CA PRO A 2 -8.43 10.73 3.32
C PRO A 2 -7.00 10.70 3.89
N VAL A 3 -6.68 9.69 4.71
CA VAL A 3 -5.35 9.52 5.32
C VAL A 3 -4.29 9.13 4.28
N MET A 4 -4.59 8.18 3.39
CA MET A 4 -3.61 7.64 2.45
C MET A 4 -3.38 8.59 1.26
N GLU A 5 -4.43 9.26 0.78
CA GLU A 5 -4.30 10.43 -0.11
C GLU A 5 -3.38 11.50 0.50
N GLY A 6 -3.52 11.78 1.80
CA GLY A 6 -2.64 12.69 2.53
C GLY A 6 -1.18 12.25 2.50
N LYS A 7 -0.89 10.95 2.65
CA LYS A 7 0.48 10.40 2.56
C LYS A 7 1.05 10.54 1.15
N ALA A 8 0.27 10.28 0.11
CA ALA A 8 0.72 10.50 -1.28
C ALA A 8 1.12 11.97 -1.52
N VAL A 9 0.34 12.92 -0.98
CA VAL A 9 0.69 14.36 -1.03
C VAL A 9 2.00 14.64 -0.28
N LEU A 10 2.22 14.03 0.90
CA LEU A 10 3.45 14.18 1.66
C LEU A 10 4.67 13.61 0.92
N PHE A 11 4.54 12.44 0.30
CA PHE A 11 5.60 11.84 -0.51
C PHE A 11 6.00 12.74 -1.69
N LYS A 12 5.01 13.30 -2.39
CA LYS A 12 5.30 14.24 -3.47
C LYS A 12 5.96 15.50 -2.95
N ARG A 13 5.45 16.06 -1.85
CA ARG A 13 5.92 17.34 -1.30
C ARG A 13 7.36 17.28 -0.78
N PHE A 14 7.74 16.20 -0.12
CA PHE A 14 9.00 16.11 0.61
C PHE A 14 10.05 15.22 -0.06
N ALA A 15 9.67 14.32 -0.96
CA ALA A 15 10.57 13.38 -1.62
C ALA A 15 10.45 13.35 -3.16
N ASP A 16 9.57 14.16 -3.75
CA ASP A 16 9.24 14.15 -5.19
C ASP A 16 8.83 12.77 -5.71
N ILE A 17 8.20 11.96 -4.85
CA ILE A 17 7.69 10.63 -5.20
C ILE A 17 6.22 10.76 -5.60
N ASP A 18 5.87 10.26 -6.78
CA ASP A 18 4.49 10.13 -7.23
C ASP A 18 3.85 8.88 -6.61
N GLY A 19 3.02 9.09 -5.59
CA GLY A 19 2.28 8.03 -4.90
C GLY A 19 0.84 7.91 -5.40
N ILE A 20 0.31 6.68 -5.40
CA ILE A 20 -1.10 6.38 -5.64
C ILE A 20 -1.65 5.70 -4.39
N ASP A 21 -2.80 6.17 -3.90
CA ASP A 21 -3.57 5.49 -2.86
C ASP A 21 -4.31 4.30 -3.49
N LEU A 22 -4.16 3.11 -2.91
CA LEU A 22 -4.74 1.88 -3.42
C LEU A 22 -5.25 1.01 -2.27
N GLU A 23 -6.56 1.07 -2.02
CA GLU A 23 -7.20 0.24 -1.00
C GLU A 23 -7.71 -1.09 -1.57
N LEU A 24 -7.47 -2.17 -0.81
CA LEU A 24 -7.95 -3.51 -1.12
C LEU A 24 -9.09 -3.88 -0.18
N ASN A 25 -10.25 -4.21 -0.73
CA ASN A 25 -11.40 -4.66 0.04
C ASN A 25 -11.35 -6.18 0.29
N THR A 26 -10.31 -6.63 1.00
CA THR A 26 -10.15 -8.01 1.45
C THR A 26 -9.48 -8.04 2.82
N GLU A 27 -9.87 -9.01 3.65
CA GLU A 27 -9.18 -9.34 4.90
C GLU A 27 -8.35 -10.63 4.79
N ASP A 28 -8.41 -11.30 3.63
CA ASP A 28 -7.64 -12.50 3.38
C ASP A 28 -6.18 -12.14 3.00
N VAL A 29 -5.24 -12.73 3.73
CA VAL A 29 -3.81 -12.46 3.58
C VAL A 29 -3.31 -12.87 2.20
N ASP A 30 -3.73 -14.03 1.71
CA ASP A 30 -3.28 -14.55 0.42
C ASP A 30 -3.82 -13.71 -0.74
N GLU A 31 -5.07 -13.27 -0.67
CA GLU A 31 -5.64 -12.33 -1.64
C GLU A 31 -4.90 -11.00 -1.66
N PHE A 32 -4.59 -10.43 -0.48
CA PHE A 32 -3.83 -9.19 -0.37
C PHE A 32 -2.44 -9.34 -1.01
N VAL A 33 -1.70 -10.39 -0.63
CA VAL A 33 -0.36 -10.67 -1.15
C VAL A 33 -0.39 -10.92 -2.65
N ASN A 34 -1.39 -11.64 -3.16
CA ASN A 34 -1.55 -11.85 -4.60
C ASN A 34 -1.82 -10.54 -5.35
N CYS A 35 -2.64 -9.66 -4.79
CA CYS A 35 -2.90 -8.35 -5.39
C CYS A 35 -1.61 -7.53 -5.52
N VAL A 36 -0.85 -7.41 -4.42
CA VAL A 36 0.46 -6.72 -4.41
C VAL A 36 1.43 -7.37 -5.39
N ARG A 37 1.51 -8.71 -5.41
CA ARG A 37 2.38 -9.47 -6.33
C ARG A 37 2.06 -9.19 -7.80
N HIS A 38 0.77 -9.11 -8.16
CA HIS A 38 0.36 -8.88 -9.54
C HIS A 38 0.56 -7.43 -9.98
N LEU A 39 0.32 -6.47 -9.08
CA LEU A 39 0.44 -5.04 -9.37
C LEU A 39 1.87 -4.51 -9.21
N GLY A 40 2.71 -5.16 -8.40
CA GLY A 40 4.02 -4.64 -7.98
C GLY A 40 4.97 -4.28 -9.12
N LYS A 41 4.86 -4.92 -10.29
CA LYS A 41 5.69 -4.57 -11.47
C LYS A 41 5.40 -3.18 -12.03
N ALA A 42 4.22 -2.62 -11.76
CA ALA A 42 3.85 -1.28 -12.19
C ALA A 42 4.41 -0.18 -11.27
N PHE A 43 4.89 -0.53 -10.07
CA PHE A 43 5.31 0.42 -9.06
C PHE A 43 6.80 0.27 -8.73
N GLY A 44 7.48 1.40 -8.48
CA GLY A 44 8.88 1.40 -8.03
C GLY A 44 9.06 0.98 -6.57
N GLY A 45 7.97 0.96 -5.79
CA GLY A 45 7.93 0.54 -4.40
C GLY A 45 6.49 0.42 -3.91
N ILE A 46 6.28 -0.38 -2.86
CA ILE A 46 4.99 -0.58 -2.21
C ILE A 46 5.15 -0.15 -0.75
N ASN A 47 4.30 0.76 -0.29
CA ASN A 47 4.27 1.23 1.10
C ASN A 47 3.01 0.67 1.76
N LEU A 48 3.16 -0.40 2.55
CA LEU A 48 2.06 -1.04 3.27
C LEU A 48 1.67 -0.19 4.48
N GLU A 49 0.38 0.04 4.68
CA GLU A 49 -0.13 0.95 5.71
C GLU A 49 -1.43 0.43 6.32
N ASP A 50 -1.62 0.74 7.61
CA ASP A 50 -2.85 0.48 8.38
C ASP A 50 -3.38 -0.98 8.29
N ILE A 51 -2.47 -1.94 8.13
CA ILE A 51 -2.79 -3.38 8.19
C ILE A 51 -2.68 -3.85 9.64
N LYS A 52 -3.74 -4.48 10.15
CA LYS A 52 -3.77 -4.96 11.54
C LYS A 52 -2.74 -6.07 11.78
N ALA A 53 -2.29 -6.19 13.03
CA ALA A 53 -1.53 -7.34 13.49
C ALA A 53 -2.48 -8.49 13.89
N PRO A 54 -2.08 -9.77 13.71
CA PRO A 54 -0.75 -10.22 13.29
C PRO A 54 -0.52 -10.28 11.77
N GLU A 55 -1.53 -10.00 10.95
CA GLU A 55 -1.50 -10.21 9.49
C GLU A 55 -0.43 -9.39 8.79
N CYS A 56 -0.17 -8.16 9.25
CA CYS A 56 0.90 -7.32 8.71
C CYS A 56 2.29 -7.99 8.71
N PHE A 57 2.58 -8.88 9.66
CA PHE A 57 3.85 -9.60 9.73
C PHE A 57 4.00 -10.70 8.67
N ILE A 58 2.88 -11.18 8.12
CA ILE A 58 2.87 -12.22 7.08
C ILE A 58 2.89 -11.56 5.69
N ILE A 59 2.32 -10.35 5.59
CA ILE A 59 2.20 -9.61 4.33
C ILE A 59 3.53 -8.91 3.94
N GLU A 60 4.33 -8.46 4.91
CA GLU A 60 5.65 -7.83 4.71
C GLU A 60 6.78 -8.86 4.49
#